data_AF-A0A257PDE6-F1
#
_entry.id   AF-A0A257PDE6-F1
#
_cell.length_a   1.000
_cell.length_b   1.000
_cell.length_c   1.000
_cell.angle_alpha   90.00
_cell.angle_beta   90.00
_cell.angle_gamma   90.00
#
_symmetry.space_group_name_H-M   'P 1'
#
loop_
_entity.id
_entity.type
_entity.pdbx_description
1 polymer ?
#
loop_
_entity_poly.entity_id
_entity_poly.type
_entity_poly.pdbx_seq_one_letter_code
_entity_poly.pdbx_strand_id
1 'polypeptide(L)'
;MAVVTLRPGGRVTLPAPAARNVLFYTVRGDVAVAGTNVQRFQLVQFAQDGDDICVESADGATLLFGHADPINEPVAAYGPFVMNTHAEIEQAIRDYRAGKFEGVDVGKPA
;
A
#
# COMPACT_ATOMS: atom_id res chain seq x y z
N MET A 1 3.73 0.80 7.81
CA MET A 1 3.89 -0.25 6.77
C MET A 1 5.01 -1.17 7.20
N ALA A 2 4.87 -2.48 7.01
CA ALA A 2 5.86 -3.48 7.36
C ALA A 2 6.00 -4.54 6.25
N VAL A 3 7.19 -5.12 6.13
CA VAL A 3 7.41 -6.34 5.34
C VAL A 3 7.32 -7.52 6.30
N VAL A 4 6.46 -8.48 5.99
CA VAL A 4 6.25 -9.66 6.84
C VAL A 4 6.66 -10.90 6.05
N THR A 5 7.59 -11.68 6.61
CA THR A 5 8.07 -12.93 5.98
C THR A 5 7.68 -14.11 6.85
N LEU A 6 6.91 -15.02 6.26
CA LEU A 6 6.50 -16.30 6.85
C LEU A 6 7.42 -17.39 6.31
N ARG A 7 7.97 -18.20 7.21
CA ARG A 7 8.60 -19.48 6.84
C ARG A 7 7.51 -20.49 6.44
N PRO A 8 7.85 -21.60 5.75
CA PRO A 8 6.91 -22.70 5.54
C PRO A 8 6.26 -23.15 6.86
N GLY A 9 4.94 -23.36 6.84
CA GLY A 9 4.10 -23.62 8.01
C GLY A 9 3.95 -22.44 8.98
N GLY A 10 4.44 -21.25 8.61
CA GLY A 10 4.47 -20.07 9.45
C GLY A 10 3.10 -19.43 9.60
N ARG A 11 2.89 -18.82 10.77
CA ARG A 11 1.67 -18.08 11.12
C ARG A 11 2.03 -16.78 11.82
N VAL A 12 1.30 -15.71 11.53
CA VAL A 12 1.47 -14.40 12.16
C VAL A 12 0.12 -13.76 12.43
N THR A 13 0.03 -13.05 13.54
CA THR A 13 -1.11 -12.17 13.86
C THR A 13 -0.65 -10.73 13.63
N LEU A 14 -1.38 -9.98 12.81
CA LEU A 14 -1.08 -8.61 12.45
C LEU A 14 -2.20 -7.70 12.98
N PRO A 15 -1.86 -6.51 13.49
CA PRO A 15 -2.86 -5.60 14.05
C PRO A 15 -3.78 -5.09 12.94
N ALA A 16 -5.08 -5.20 13.12
CA ALA A 16 -6.09 -4.68 12.20
C ALA A 16 -7.07 -3.77 12.95
N PRO A 17 -6.62 -2.61 13.47
CA PRO A 17 -7.44 -1.80 14.35
C PRO A 17 -8.72 -1.30 13.65
N ALA A 18 -9.82 -1.30 14.39
CA ALA A 18 -11.09 -0.75 13.93
C ALA A 18 -10.94 0.71 13.43
N ALA A 19 -11.82 1.08 12.49
CA ALA A 19 -11.84 2.40 11.82
C ALA A 19 -10.58 2.77 11.02
N ARG A 20 -9.67 1.83 10.74
CA ARG A 20 -8.52 2.04 9.86
C ARG A 20 -8.66 1.30 8.54
N ASN A 21 -8.09 1.88 7.48
CA ASN A 21 -7.82 1.11 6.27
C ASN A 21 -6.75 0.07 6.60
N VAL A 22 -7.05 -1.21 6.42
CA VAL A 22 -6.10 -2.33 6.65
C VAL A 22 -5.98 -3.13 5.36
N LEU A 23 -4.75 -3.39 4.93
CA LEU A 23 -4.47 -4.18 3.75
C LEU A 23 -3.19 -5.00 3.89
N PHE A 24 -3.10 -6.06 3.09
CA PHE A 24 -1.81 -6.60 2.70
C PHE A 24 -1.75 -6.88 1.20
N TYR A 25 -0.53 -6.93 0.67
CA TYR A 25 -0.23 -7.39 -0.68
C TYR A 25 0.73 -8.57 -0.64
N THR A 26 0.38 -9.66 -1.32
CA THR A 26 1.22 -10.87 -1.36
C THR A 26 2.32 -10.71 -2.42
N VAL A 27 3.58 -10.58 -2.00
CA VAL A 27 4.73 -10.41 -2.90
C VAL A 27 5.28 -11.75 -3.38
N ARG A 28 5.32 -12.74 -2.48
CA ARG A 28 5.83 -14.09 -2.74
C ARG A 28 5.03 -15.12 -1.97
N GLY A 29 4.93 -16.32 -2.53
CA GLY A 29 4.17 -17.42 -1.96
C GLY A 29 2.68 -17.12 -1.90
N ASP A 30 1.94 -18.02 -1.28
CA ASP A 30 0.51 -17.93 -1.08
C ASP A 30 0.22 -17.99 0.42
N VAL A 31 -0.88 -17.36 0.83
CA VAL A 31 -1.29 -17.31 2.23
C VAL A 31 -2.76 -17.65 2.39
N ALA A 32 -3.11 -18.22 3.55
CA ALA A 32 -4.48 -18.33 4.00
C ALA A 32 -4.76 -17.23 5.03
N VAL A 33 -5.92 -16.58 4.91
CA VAL A 33 -6.43 -15.60 5.87
C VAL A 33 -7.95 -15.74 5.94
N ALA A 34 -8.50 -15.80 7.15
CA ALA A 34 -9.95 -15.97 7.36
C ALA A 34 -10.58 -17.13 6.54
N GLY A 35 -9.86 -18.25 6.41
CA GLY A 35 -10.30 -19.42 5.62
C GLY A 35 -10.23 -19.25 4.09
N THR A 36 -9.73 -18.11 3.60
CA THR A 36 -9.59 -17.82 2.18
C THR A 36 -8.13 -17.94 1.75
N ASN A 37 -7.87 -18.64 0.65
CA ASN A 37 -6.54 -18.68 0.05
C ASN A 37 -6.30 -17.46 -0.83
N VAL A 38 -5.15 -16.82 -0.65
CA VAL A 38 -4.73 -15.61 -1.35
C VAL A 38 -3.41 -15.89 -2.03
N GLN A 39 -3.44 -15.76 -3.35
CA GLN A 39 -2.31 -16.05 -4.22
C GLN A 39 -1.33 -14.90 -4.24
N ARG A 40 -0.10 -15.16 -4.70
CA ARG A 40 0.85 -14.07 -5.01
C ARG A 40 0.24 -13.01 -5.94
N PHE A 41 0.69 -11.77 -5.75
CA PHE A 41 0.29 -10.57 -6.48
C PHE A 41 -1.16 -10.12 -6.28
N GLN A 42 -1.80 -10.55 -5.19
CA GLN A 42 -3.12 -10.08 -4.81
C GLN A 42 -3.03 -9.05 -3.69
N LEU A 43 -3.86 -8.01 -3.80
CA LEU A 43 -4.14 -7.05 -2.73
C LEU A 43 -5.38 -7.52 -1.98
N VAL A 44 -5.29 -7.61 -0.67
CA VAL A 44 -6.41 -7.90 0.23
C VAL A 44 -6.67 -6.68 1.08
N GLN A 45 -7.92 -6.24 1.09
CA GLN A 45 -8.40 -5.19 1.98
C GLN A 45 -9.36 -5.82 3.00
N PHE A 46 -9.23 -5.42 4.25
CA PHE A 46 -10.08 -5.92 5.34
C PHE A 46 -11.16 -4.90 5.70
N ALA A 47 -12.23 -5.41 6.31
CA ALA A 47 -13.21 -4.56 6.97
C ALA A 47 -12.58 -3.84 8.17
N GLN A 48 -13.11 -2.66 8.50
CA GLN A 48 -12.58 -1.77 9.53
C GLN A 48 -13.23 -2.01 10.90
N ASP A 49 -13.58 -3.25 11.21
CA ASP A 49 -14.36 -3.68 12.38
C ASP A 49 -13.67 -4.74 13.24
N GLY A 50 -12.43 -5.10 12.90
CA GLY A 50 -11.63 -6.08 13.62
C GLY A 50 -10.63 -5.47 14.60
N ASP A 51 -9.88 -6.37 15.27
CA ASP A 51 -8.73 -6.03 16.11
C ASP A 51 -7.43 -6.56 15.50
N ASP A 52 -7.46 -7.80 15.01
CA ASP A 52 -6.31 -8.51 14.47
C ASP A 52 -6.69 -9.38 13.25
N ILE A 53 -5.73 -9.57 12.35
CA ILE A 53 -5.83 -10.55 11.25
C ILE A 53 -4.78 -11.64 11.43
N CYS A 54 -5.21 -12.88 11.24
CA CYS A 54 -4.33 -14.01 11.29
C CYS A 54 -4.01 -14.51 9.88
N VAL A 55 -2.72 -14.52 9.54
CA VAL A 55 -2.23 -14.95 8.24
C VAL A 55 -1.28 -16.14 8.41
N GLU A 56 -1.47 -17.16 7.59
CA GLU A 56 -0.64 -18.37 7.61
C GLU A 56 -0.23 -18.78 6.20
N SER A 57 0.86 -19.53 6.08
CA SER A 57 1.35 -20.02 4.80
C SER A 57 1.92 -21.43 4.93
N ALA A 58 1.49 -22.34 4.06
CA ALA A 58 2.01 -23.70 4.01
C ALA A 58 3.46 -23.73 3.51
N ASP A 59 3.73 -23.03 2.40
CA ASP A 59 5.04 -23.06 1.72
C ASP A 59 5.92 -21.83 2.02
N GLY A 60 5.43 -20.92 2.86
CA GLY A 60 6.08 -19.65 3.19
C GLY A 60 5.69 -18.53 2.24
N ALA A 61 5.75 -17.30 2.74
CA ALA A 61 5.27 -16.13 2.00
C ALA A 61 5.97 -14.83 2.41
N THR A 62 5.86 -13.81 1.56
CA THR A 62 6.27 -12.43 1.87
C THR A 62 5.13 -11.48 1.57
N LEU A 63 4.76 -10.66 2.54
CA LEU A 63 3.65 -9.72 2.47
C LEU A 63 4.16 -8.29 2.66
N LEU A 64 3.58 -7.36 1.92
CA LEU A 64 3.58 -5.94 2.29
C LEU A 64 2.31 -5.68 3.10
N PHE A 65 2.46 -5.37 4.36
CA PHE A 65 1.34 -5.12 5.26
C PHE A 65 1.27 -3.63 5.64
N GLY A 66 0.06 -3.07 5.64
CA GLY A 66 -0.14 -1.68 5.99
C GLY A 66 -1.52 -1.43 6.58
N HIS A 67 -1.57 -0.50 7.54
CA HIS A 67 -2.80 0.12 7.96
C HIS A 67 -2.58 1.62 8.21
N ALA A 68 -3.63 2.41 8.02
CA ALA A 68 -3.61 3.85 8.23
C ALA A 68 -5.02 4.38 8.51
N ASP A 69 -5.08 5.56 9.13
CA ASP A 69 -6.35 6.27 9.25
C ASP A 69 -6.87 6.64 7.86
N PRO A 70 -8.20 6.58 7.61
CA PRO A 70 -8.77 7.00 6.34
C PRO A 70 -8.49 8.48 6.09
N ILE A 71 -8.02 8.81 4.89
CA ILE A 71 -7.72 10.21 4.53
C ILE A 71 -8.97 11.09 4.50
N ASN A 72 -10.12 10.54 4.11
CA ASN A 72 -11.42 11.23 4.07
C ASN A 72 -11.44 12.56 3.30
N GLU A 73 -10.56 12.70 2.32
CA GLU A 73 -10.50 13.85 1.42
C GLU A 73 -10.76 13.41 -0.02
N PRO A 74 -11.27 14.30 -0.89
CA PRO A 74 -11.34 14.04 -2.31
C PRO A 74 -9.96 13.70 -2.88
N VAL A 75 -9.92 12.77 -3.84
CA VAL A 75 -8.71 12.38 -4.56
C VAL A 75 -8.93 12.64 -6.05
N ALA A 76 -8.14 13.56 -6.61
CA ALA A 76 -8.04 13.83 -8.03
C ALA A 76 -6.63 13.41 -8.49
N ALA A 77 -6.53 12.51 -9.47
CA ALA A 77 -5.26 12.00 -9.97
C ALA A 77 -5.16 12.14 -11.49
N TYR A 78 -4.00 12.61 -11.96
CA TYR A 78 -3.68 12.65 -13.39
C TYR A 78 -2.17 12.48 -13.62
N GLY A 79 -1.79 11.36 -14.24
CA GLY A 79 -0.39 11.03 -14.48
C GLY A 79 0.40 10.97 -13.16
N PRO A 80 1.48 11.77 -13.00
CA PRO A 80 2.31 11.78 -11.80
C PRO A 80 1.74 12.64 -10.66
N PHE A 81 0.60 13.33 -10.86
CA PHE A 81 0.05 14.27 -9.87
C PHE A 81 -1.19 13.70 -9.19
N VAL A 82 -1.22 13.83 -7.86
CA VAL A 82 -2.37 13.49 -7.02
C VAL A 82 -2.65 14.69 -6.12
N MET A 83 -3.85 15.27 -6.23
CA MET A 83 -4.32 16.45 -5.49
C MET A 83 -5.76 16.21 -4.99
N ASN A 84 -6.39 17.21 -4.38
CA ASN A 84 -7.78 17.08 -3.92
C ASN A 84 -8.79 17.53 -4.98
N THR A 85 -8.43 18.44 -5.89
CA THR A 85 -9.34 18.99 -6.92
C THR A 85 -8.72 18.99 -8.33
N HIS A 86 -9.58 19.10 -9.36
CA HIS A 86 -9.11 19.22 -10.74
C HIS A 86 -8.33 20.51 -11.00
N ALA A 87 -8.74 21.63 -10.37
CA ALA A 87 -8.05 22.91 -10.50
C ALA A 87 -6.60 22.84 -9.97
N GLU A 88 -6.38 22.13 -8.87
CA GLU A 88 -5.05 21.87 -8.32
C GLU A 88 -4.20 20.99 -9.26
N ILE A 89 -4.80 19.99 -9.91
CA ILE A 89 -4.12 19.19 -10.94
C ILE A 89 -3.65 20.08 -12.10
N GLU A 90 -4.51 20.95 -12.62
CA GLU A 90 -4.13 21.87 -13.69
C GLU A 90 -3.01 22.82 -13.26
N GLN A 91 -3.05 23.29 -12.01
CA GLN A 91 -2.01 24.14 -11.44
C GLN A 91 -0.68 23.38 -11.34
N ALA A 92 -0.67 22.16 -10.83
CA ALA A 92 0.53 21.32 -10.76
C ALA A 92 1.14 21.07 -12.14
N ILE A 93 0.31 20.83 -13.16
CA ILE A 93 0.76 20.69 -14.56
C ILE A 93 1.40 21.99 -15.07
N ARG A 94 0.78 23.15 -14.81
CA ARG A 94 1.34 24.46 -15.19
C ARG A 94 2.69 24.71 -14.53
N ASP A 95 2.80 24.44 -13.23
CA ASP A 95 4.01 24.66 -12.46
C ASP A 95 5.14 23.72 -12.89
N TYR A 96 4.84 22.45 -13.17
CA TYR A 96 5.80 21.50 -13.75
C TYR A 96 6.31 21.98 -15.11
N ARG A 97 5.40 22.40 -16.01
CA ARG A 97 5.76 22.93 -17.34
C ARG A 97 6.55 24.23 -17.26
N ALA A 98 6.34 25.03 -16.22
CA ALA A 98 7.09 26.26 -15.95
C ALA A 98 8.46 25.99 -15.30
N GLY A 99 8.84 24.73 -15.07
CA GLY A 99 10.12 24.37 -14.45
C GLY A 99 10.21 24.70 -12.96
N LYS A 100 9.07 24.87 -12.27
CA LYS A 100 9.03 25.18 -10.83
C LYS A 100 9.24 23.96 -9.94
N PHE A 101 9.25 22.77 -10.53
CA PHE A 101 9.58 21.52 -9.85
C PHE A 101 11.07 21.34 -10.04
N GLU A 102 11.88 21.66 -9.03
CA GLU A 102 13.33 21.59 -9.12
C GLU A 102 13.78 20.17 -9.52
N GLY A 103 14.66 20.09 -10.53
CA GLY A 103 15.26 18.83 -10.95
C GLY A 103 16.36 18.41 -9.96
N VAL A 104 16.48 17.10 -9.72
CA VAL A 104 17.63 16.54 -9.00
C VAL A 104 18.88 16.77 -9.85
N ASP A 105 19.81 17.59 -9.37
CA ASP A 105 21.13 17.78 -9.99
C ASP A 105 21.95 16.49 -9.80
N VAL A 106 21.89 15.59 -10.78
CA VAL A 106 22.74 14.40 -10.81
C VAL A 106 24.09 14.84 -11.35
N GLY A 107 24.97 15.26 -10.43
CA GLY A 107 26.31 15.76 -10.74
C GLY A 107 26.98 14.96 -11.85
N LYS A 108 27.43 15.66 -12.89
CA LYS A 108 28.09 15.10 -14.06
C LYS A 108 29.29 14.22 -13.61
N PRO A 109 29.42 12.97 -14.08
CA PRO A 109 30.58 12.14 -13.72
C PRO A 109 31.87 12.81 -14.23
N ALA A 110 32.89 12.81 -13.36
CA ALA A 110 34.22 13.35 -13.60
C ALA A 110 34.96 12.63 -14.74
#